data_AF-A0A2P5DXG3-F1
#
_entry.id   AF-A0A2P5DXG3-F1
#
_cell.length_a   1.000
_cell.length_b   1.000
_cell.length_c   1.000
_cell.angle_alpha   90.00
_cell.angle_beta   90.00
_cell.angle_gamma   90.00
#
_symmetry.space_group_name_H-M   'P 1'
#
loop_
_entity.id
_entity.type
_entity.pdbx_description
1 polymer ?
#
loop_
_entity_poly.entity_id
_entity_poly.type
_entity_poly.pdbx_seq_one_letter_code
_entity_poly.pdbx_strand_id
1 'polypeptide(L)'
;MSSHPTLPISSNPQTDQKIPAVDPNPKPPFYVRIILTRLRVLARHALSNRRPWTELIDRTAFSRPSSVSDAASRVRKNAAYFRVNYLTLLAFVLAYFLISHPLSLLTLALLVGAWLFLYALRPSDQPLVILGRTFSHAQTLTALGLVTAVAVLVTSVVSLLVSAAIVGVAIVCGHGAFRDPEDLFLDEQESSGFFSFVGGAASSGSTALGPPMISIV
;
A
#
# COMPACT_ATOMS: atom_id res chain seq x y z
N MET A 1 57.92 27.21 64.06
CA MET A 1 57.81 27.00 62.60
C MET A 1 56.86 25.83 62.40
N SER A 2 55.58 26.09 62.12
CA SER A 2 54.53 25.06 61.98
C SER A 2 54.16 24.91 60.50
N SER A 3 54.55 23.79 59.90
CA SER A 3 54.19 23.43 58.52
C SER A 3 52.82 22.74 58.48
N HIS A 4 51.88 23.29 57.73
CA HIS A 4 50.57 22.70 57.47
C HIS A 4 50.65 21.56 56.44
N PRO A 5 49.80 20.52 56.51
CA PRO A 5 49.73 19.46 55.51
C PRO A 5 48.91 19.93 54.29
N THR A 6 49.47 19.82 53.09
CA THR A 6 48.75 19.99 51.81
C THR A 6 48.00 18.71 51.46
N LEU A 7 46.68 18.82 51.28
CA LEU A 7 45.84 17.75 50.73
C LEU A 7 46.02 17.67 49.20
N PRO A 8 46.00 16.47 48.60
CA PRO A 8 46.09 16.33 47.14
C PRO A 8 44.75 16.71 46.48
N ILE A 9 44.81 17.67 45.56
CA ILE A 9 43.70 17.99 44.64
C ILE A 9 43.60 16.86 43.61
N SER A 10 42.49 16.12 43.65
CA SER A 10 42.11 15.20 42.59
C SER A 10 41.81 15.99 41.32
N SER A 11 42.63 15.81 40.29
CA SER A 11 42.41 16.37 38.96
C SER A 11 41.29 15.58 38.28
N ASN A 12 40.12 16.19 38.18
CA ASN A 12 39.01 15.66 37.39
C ASN A 12 39.41 15.75 35.90
N PRO A 13 39.45 14.65 35.13
CA PRO A 13 39.66 14.75 33.70
C PRO A 13 38.42 15.40 33.09
N GLN A 14 38.57 16.62 32.57
CA GLN A 14 37.58 17.20 31.67
C GLN A 14 37.46 16.28 30.47
N THR A 15 36.39 15.50 30.43
CA THR A 15 35.86 14.97 29.18
C THR A 15 35.42 16.17 28.37
N ASP A 16 36.16 16.47 27.29
CA ASP A 16 35.71 17.33 26.22
C ASP A 16 34.37 16.80 25.69
N GLN A 17 33.27 17.28 26.26
CA GLN A 17 31.96 17.13 25.64
C GLN A 17 31.95 18.01 24.40
N LYS A 18 32.38 17.42 23.29
CA LYS A 18 32.11 17.93 21.95
C LYS A 18 30.59 18.03 21.81
N ILE A 19 30.07 19.25 21.98
CA ILE A 19 28.67 19.60 21.69
C ILE A 19 28.39 19.07 20.28
N PRO A 20 27.43 18.15 20.09
CA PRO A 20 27.09 17.69 18.75
C PRO A 20 26.64 18.92 17.95
N ALA A 21 27.38 19.25 16.90
CA ALA A 21 26.94 20.23 15.92
C ALA A 21 25.53 19.85 15.46
N VAL A 22 24.57 20.74 15.70
CA VAL A 22 23.20 20.60 15.19
C VAL A 22 23.30 20.63 13.67
N ASP A 23 23.14 19.46 13.04
CA ASP A 23 23.07 19.33 11.59
C ASP A 23 21.93 20.22 11.08
N PRO A 24 22.17 21.19 10.17
CA PRO A 24 21.15 22.08 9.65
C PRO A 24 20.07 21.33 8.84
N ASN A 25 20.25 20.04 8.56
CA ASN A 25 19.25 19.22 7.89
C ASN A 25 18.97 17.92 8.68
N PRO A 26 17.99 17.92 9.62
CA PRO A 26 17.68 16.73 10.40
C PRO A 26 17.19 15.60 9.49
N LYS A 27 18.04 14.59 9.35
CA LYS A 27 17.70 13.34 8.65
C LYS A 27 16.52 12.68 9.39
N PRO A 28 15.40 12.34 8.72
CA PRO A 28 14.29 11.67 9.38
C PRO A 28 14.80 10.39 10.04
N PRO A 29 14.27 10.03 11.22
CA PRO A 29 14.78 8.92 12.00
C PRO A 29 14.72 7.61 11.21
N PHE A 30 15.64 6.69 11.51
CA PHE A 30 15.93 5.52 10.68
C PHE A 30 14.70 4.66 10.36
N TYR A 31 13.79 4.48 11.32
CA TYR A 31 12.54 3.72 11.13
C TYR A 31 11.59 4.37 10.11
N VAL A 32 11.49 5.70 10.07
CA VAL A 32 10.66 6.43 9.09
C VAL A 32 11.18 6.17 7.67
N ARG A 33 12.51 6.18 7.48
CA ARG A 33 13.12 5.90 6.18
C ARG A 33 12.83 4.49 5.69
N ILE A 34 12.88 3.50 6.57
CA ILE A 34 12.54 2.11 6.23
C ILE A 34 11.07 2.01 5.80
N ILE A 35 10.15 2.59 6.57
CA ILE A 35 8.72 2.55 6.24
C ILE A 35 8.46 3.23 4.89
N LEU A 36 9.05 4.41 4.65
CA LEU A 36 8.90 5.12 3.38
C LEU A 36 9.46 4.34 2.20
N THR A 37 10.62 3.71 2.34
CA THR A 37 11.21 2.90 1.26
C THR A 37 10.37 1.66 0.97
N ARG A 38 9.89 0.96 2.00
CA ARG A 38 8.97 -0.18 1.85
C ARG A 38 7.66 0.24 1.20
N LEU A 39 7.04 1.33 1.67
CA LEU A 39 5.81 1.87 1.09
C LEU A 39 6.00 2.24 -0.39
N ARG A 40 7.12 2.90 -0.74
CA ARG A 40 7.44 3.23 -2.14
C ARG A 40 7.66 2.00 -3.00
N VAL A 41 8.28 0.95 -2.48
CA VAL A 41 8.45 -0.30 -3.21
C VAL A 41 7.09 -0.98 -3.43
N LEU A 42 6.25 -1.06 -2.39
CA LEU A 42 4.91 -1.62 -2.48
C LEU A 42 4.03 -0.84 -3.45
N ALA A 43 4.06 0.50 -3.39
CA ALA A 43 3.30 1.35 -4.30
C ALA A 43 3.77 1.18 -5.74
N ARG A 44 5.08 1.16 -5.99
CA ARG A 44 5.63 0.92 -7.33
C ARG A 44 5.26 -0.45 -7.87
N HIS A 45 5.35 -1.49 -7.03
CA HIS A 45 4.97 -2.85 -7.39
C HIS A 45 3.46 -2.99 -7.64
N ALA A 46 2.62 -2.33 -6.83
CA ALA A 46 1.18 -2.29 -7.05
C ALA A 46 0.82 -1.58 -8.36
N LEU A 47 1.52 -0.47 -8.66
CA LEU A 47 1.30 0.32 -9.88
C LEU A 47 1.97 -0.26 -11.13
N SER A 48 3.00 -1.10 -11.01
CA SER A 48 3.66 -1.75 -12.15
C SER A 48 2.76 -2.79 -12.81
N ASN A 49 1.86 -3.40 -12.04
CA ASN A 49 0.88 -4.37 -12.55
C ASN A 49 -0.36 -3.69 -13.17
N ARG A 50 -0.28 -2.40 -13.49
CA ARG A 50 -1.37 -1.63 -14.10
C ARG A 50 -1.41 -1.84 -15.61
N ARG A 51 -2.61 -2.03 -16.16
CA ARG A 51 -2.83 -2.05 -17.61
C ARG A 51 -2.68 -0.64 -18.21
N PRO A 52 -2.32 -0.51 -19.49
CA PRO A 52 -2.30 0.79 -20.18
C PRO A 52 -3.61 1.55 -20.00
N TRP A 53 -3.54 2.85 -19.67
CA TRP A 53 -4.76 3.67 -19.52
C TRP A 53 -5.49 3.90 -20.84
N THR A 54 -4.77 3.88 -21.95
CA THR A 54 -5.33 3.99 -23.30
C THR A 54 -6.28 2.84 -23.59
N GLU A 55 -5.96 1.64 -23.13
CA GLU A 55 -6.80 0.45 -23.26
C GLU A 55 -8.05 0.55 -22.38
N LEU A 56 -7.93 1.10 -21.17
CA LEU A 56 -9.09 1.33 -20.30
C LEU A 56 -10.08 2.32 -20.92
N ILE A 57 -9.59 3.41 -21.52
CA ILE A 57 -10.43 4.51 -22.05
C ILE A 57 -10.75 4.30 -23.54
N ASP A 58 -10.42 3.13 -24.11
CA ASP A 58 -10.64 2.88 -25.53
C ASP A 58 -12.14 2.88 -25.86
N ARG A 59 -12.56 3.92 -26.59
CA ARG A 59 -13.97 4.20 -26.91
C ARG A 59 -14.57 3.20 -27.88
N THR A 60 -13.76 2.54 -28.71
CA THR A 60 -14.26 1.59 -29.71
C THR A 60 -14.76 0.30 -29.09
N ALA A 61 -14.21 -0.07 -27.93
CA ALA A 61 -14.61 -1.26 -27.18
C ALA A 61 -15.77 -1.01 -26.19
N PHE A 62 -16.53 0.10 -26.32
CA PHE A 62 -17.75 0.31 -25.54
C PHE A 62 -19.00 -0.10 -26.33
N SER A 63 -19.81 -0.98 -25.74
CA SER A 63 -21.06 -1.47 -26.30
C SER A 63 -22.15 -1.56 -25.22
N ARG A 64 -23.42 -1.42 -25.62
CA ARG A 64 -24.54 -1.48 -24.67
C ARG A 64 -24.78 -2.94 -24.25
N PRO A 65 -24.82 -3.26 -22.94
CA PRO A 65 -25.10 -4.63 -22.51
C PRO A 65 -26.50 -5.06 -22.90
N SER A 66 -26.63 -6.31 -23.33
CA SER A 66 -27.88 -6.91 -23.83
C SER A 66 -28.87 -7.24 -22.71
N SER A 67 -28.36 -7.52 -21.51
CA SER A 67 -29.13 -7.87 -20.32
C SER A 67 -28.38 -7.55 -19.02
N VAL A 68 -29.06 -7.61 -17.88
CA VAL A 68 -28.42 -7.44 -16.56
C VAL A 68 -27.40 -8.56 -16.27
N SER A 69 -27.70 -9.78 -16.71
CA SER A 69 -26.77 -10.93 -16.56
C SER A 69 -25.49 -10.72 -17.37
N ASP A 70 -25.63 -10.22 -18.60
CA ASP A 70 -24.52 -9.82 -19.47
C ASP A 70 -23.70 -8.70 -18.84
N ALA A 71 -24.35 -7.62 -18.38
CA ALA A 71 -23.67 -6.52 -17.67
C ALA A 71 -22.88 -7.02 -16.45
N ALA A 72 -23.47 -7.89 -15.62
CA ALA A 72 -22.78 -8.46 -14.46
C ALA A 72 -21.59 -9.34 -14.87
N SER A 73 -21.69 -10.10 -15.96
CA SER A 73 -20.60 -10.88 -16.52
C SER A 73 -19.43 -10.00 -17.00
N ARG A 74 -19.75 -8.95 -17.76
CA ARG A 74 -18.80 -7.95 -18.25
C ARG A 74 -18.09 -7.26 -17.08
N VAL A 75 -18.82 -6.85 -16.05
CA VAL A 75 -18.23 -6.24 -14.84
C VAL A 75 -17.23 -7.20 -14.18
N ARG A 76 -17.57 -8.48 -13.99
CA ARG A 76 -16.65 -9.45 -13.37
C ARG A 76 -15.37 -9.64 -14.20
N LYS A 77 -15.50 -9.83 -15.52
CA LYS A 77 -14.36 -9.98 -16.44
C LYS A 77 -13.46 -8.73 -16.41
N ASN A 78 -14.05 -7.56 -16.60
CA ASN A 78 -13.32 -6.28 -16.60
C ASN A 78 -12.71 -5.94 -15.23
N ALA A 79 -13.36 -6.30 -14.12
CA ALA A 79 -12.84 -6.06 -12.77
C ALA A 79 -11.58 -6.88 -12.47
N ALA A 80 -11.50 -8.11 -12.96
CA ALA A 80 -10.29 -8.92 -12.88
C ALA A 80 -9.18 -8.34 -13.76
N TYR A 81 -9.51 -7.99 -15.00
CA TYR A 81 -8.53 -7.52 -15.98
C TYR A 81 -7.93 -6.14 -15.65
N PHE A 82 -8.77 -5.15 -15.33
CA PHE A 82 -8.36 -3.77 -14.98
C PHE A 82 -8.21 -3.54 -13.47
N ARG A 83 -8.00 -4.59 -12.66
CA ARG A 83 -8.00 -4.53 -11.19
C ARG A 83 -7.21 -3.36 -10.63
N VAL A 84 -5.95 -3.21 -11.06
CA VAL A 84 -5.06 -2.16 -10.56
C VAL A 84 -5.53 -0.76 -11.00
N ASN A 85 -6.02 -0.62 -12.23
CA ASN A 85 -6.57 0.64 -12.73
C ASN A 85 -7.83 1.05 -11.95
N TYR A 86 -8.75 0.12 -11.70
CA TYR A 86 -9.96 0.38 -10.92
C TYR A 86 -9.65 0.72 -9.46
N LEU A 87 -8.73 0.00 -8.81
CA LEU A 87 -8.26 0.36 -7.46
C LEU A 87 -7.63 1.76 -7.44
N THR A 88 -6.89 2.12 -8.49
CA THR A 88 -6.31 3.45 -8.65
C THR A 88 -7.41 4.52 -8.78
N LEU A 89 -8.45 4.28 -9.59
CA LEU A 89 -9.60 5.19 -9.71
C LEU A 89 -10.36 5.34 -8.40
N LEU A 90 -10.64 4.24 -7.68
CA LEU A 90 -11.28 4.27 -6.36
C LEU A 90 -10.44 5.09 -5.35
N ALA A 91 -9.12 4.92 -5.37
CA ALA A 91 -8.22 5.70 -4.52
C ALA A 91 -8.29 7.20 -4.85
N PHE A 92 -8.38 7.57 -6.13
CA PHE A 92 -8.56 8.97 -6.54
C PHE A 92 -9.91 9.54 -6.09
N VAL A 93 -11.00 8.79 -6.25
CA VAL A 93 -12.34 9.21 -5.78
C VAL A 93 -12.31 9.41 -4.26
N LEU A 94 -11.77 8.46 -3.51
CA LEU A 94 -11.64 8.58 -2.06
C LEU A 94 -10.77 9.78 -1.65
N ALA A 95 -9.64 9.99 -2.33
CA ALA A 95 -8.77 11.13 -2.06
C ALA A 95 -9.48 12.47 -2.33
N TYR A 96 -10.25 12.56 -3.42
CA TYR A 96 -11.07 13.74 -3.72
C TYR A 96 -12.05 14.03 -2.58
N PHE A 97 -12.83 13.03 -2.15
CA PHE A 97 -13.78 13.19 -1.04
C PHE A 97 -13.10 13.63 0.26
N LEU A 98 -11.95 13.05 0.59
CA LEU A 98 -11.20 13.41 1.80
C LEU A 98 -10.64 14.83 1.74
N ILE A 99 -10.06 15.24 0.61
CA ILE A 99 -9.52 16.60 0.44
C ILE A 99 -10.63 17.64 0.47
N SER A 100 -11.81 17.32 -0.06
CA SER A 100 -12.98 18.20 0.01
C SER A 100 -13.56 18.39 1.42
N HIS A 101 -13.17 17.57 2.40
CA HIS A 101 -13.66 17.62 3.78
C HIS A 101 -12.50 17.73 4.78
N PRO A 102 -11.88 18.92 4.91
CA PRO A 102 -10.65 19.10 5.69
C PRO A 102 -10.79 18.76 7.17
N LEU A 103 -11.98 18.94 7.77
CA LEU A 103 -12.24 18.55 9.16
C LEU A 103 -12.23 17.03 9.33
N SER A 104 -12.90 16.30 8.45
CA SER A 104 -12.91 14.83 8.48
C SER A 104 -11.50 14.27 8.23
N LEU A 105 -10.74 14.90 7.32
CA LEU A 105 -9.34 14.55 7.08
C LEU A 105 -8.46 14.80 8.31
N LEU A 106 -8.62 15.94 8.97
CA LEU A 106 -7.90 16.28 10.19
C LEU A 106 -8.21 15.28 11.32
N THR A 107 -9.49 14.97 11.55
CA THR A 107 -9.91 13.99 12.56
C THR A 107 -9.32 12.62 12.27
N LEU A 108 -9.37 12.15 11.03
CA LEU A 108 -8.76 10.88 10.63
C LEU A 108 -7.24 10.87 10.84
N ALA A 109 -6.56 11.96 10.48
CA ALA A 109 -5.12 12.09 10.64
C ALA A 109 -4.70 12.10 12.12
N LEU A 110 -5.42 12.83 12.98
CA LEU A 110 -5.17 12.83 14.43
C LEU A 110 -5.43 11.46 15.04
N LEU A 111 -6.48 10.79 14.59
CA LEU A 111 -6.83 9.47 15.09
C LEU A 111 -5.77 8.43 14.72
N VAL A 112 -5.39 8.35 13.44
CA VAL A 112 -4.31 7.49 12.97
C VAL A 112 -3.00 7.85 13.67
N GLY A 113 -2.71 9.15 13.84
CA GLY A 113 -1.55 9.63 14.58
C GLY A 113 -1.54 9.14 16.03
N ALA A 114 -2.67 9.18 16.73
CA ALA A 114 -2.79 8.68 18.10
C ALA A 114 -2.56 7.17 18.19
N TRP A 115 -3.18 6.39 17.28
CA TRP A 115 -2.97 4.93 17.21
C TRP A 115 -1.50 4.58 16.92
N LEU A 116 -0.89 5.24 15.93
CA LEU A 116 0.51 5.02 15.59
C LEU A 116 1.45 5.43 16.72
N PHE A 117 1.21 6.59 17.33
CA PHE A 117 2.02 7.06 18.44
C PHE A 117 1.97 6.09 19.62
N LEU A 118 0.77 5.63 20.02
CA LEU A 118 0.60 4.80 21.20
C LEU A 118 1.05 3.34 21.01
N TYR A 119 0.97 2.79 19.79
CA TYR A 119 1.19 1.36 19.56
C TYR A 119 2.30 1.03 18.56
N ALA A 120 2.58 1.89 17.58
CA ALA A 120 3.60 1.62 16.56
C ALA A 120 4.95 2.29 16.87
N LEU A 121 4.93 3.51 17.43
CA LEU A 121 6.12 4.31 17.70
C LEU A 121 6.60 4.22 19.16
N ARG A 122 5.71 3.80 20.06
CA ARG A 122 6.01 3.71 21.48
C ARG A 122 6.54 2.32 21.83
N PRO A 123 7.66 2.20 22.56
CA PRO A 123 8.15 0.93 23.08
C PRO A 123 7.09 0.23 23.94
N SER A 124 6.85 -1.06 23.68
CA SER A 124 5.77 -1.83 24.31
C SER A 124 5.91 -1.97 25.83
N ASP A 125 7.13 -1.80 26.35
CA ASP A 125 7.47 -2.06 27.77
C ASP A 125 7.21 -0.87 28.70
N GLN A 126 6.85 0.30 28.17
CA GLN A 126 6.56 1.47 28.99
C GLN A 126 5.06 1.53 29.32
N PRO A 127 4.61 1.83 30.55
CA PRO A 127 3.21 2.13 30.86
C PRO A 127 2.85 3.57 30.44
N LEU A 128 1.63 3.80 29.92
CA LEU A 128 1.23 5.14 29.48
C LEU A 128 1.03 6.02 30.72
N VAL A 129 1.82 7.08 30.86
CA VAL A 129 1.70 8.02 31.99
C VAL A 129 1.12 9.32 31.48
N ILE A 130 -0.06 9.69 31.98
CA ILE A 130 -0.70 10.98 31.69
C ILE A 130 -0.92 11.68 33.04
N LEU A 131 -0.44 12.92 33.17
CA LEU A 131 -0.56 13.72 34.39
C LEU A 131 -0.07 12.99 35.66
N GLY A 132 1.01 12.20 35.55
CA GLY A 132 1.58 11.43 36.66
C GLY A 132 0.83 10.13 37.01
N ARG A 133 -0.26 9.79 36.31
CA ARG A 133 -0.98 8.52 36.51
C ARG A 133 -0.64 7.52 35.43
N THR A 134 -0.30 6.29 35.84
CA THR A 134 -0.09 5.15 34.94
C THR A 134 -1.43 4.56 34.50
N PHE A 135 -1.61 4.40 33.20
CA PHE A 135 -2.76 3.72 32.60
C PHE A 135 -2.35 2.32 32.16
N SER A 136 -3.20 1.35 32.45
CA SER A 136 -3.00 -0.02 31.95
C SER A 136 -3.29 -0.09 30.46
N HIS A 137 -2.74 -1.12 29.80
CA HIS A 137 -2.95 -1.33 28.36
C HIS A 137 -4.45 -1.40 27.99
N ALA A 138 -5.25 -2.10 28.79
CA ALA A 138 -6.70 -2.19 28.60
C ALA A 138 -7.38 -0.83 28.74
N GLN A 139 -6.98 -0.01 29.70
CA GLN A 139 -7.54 1.34 29.87
C GLN A 139 -7.20 2.25 28.69
N THR A 140 -5.94 2.23 28.24
CA THR A 140 -5.52 3.00 27.06
C THR A 140 -6.29 2.57 25.81
N LEU A 141 -6.44 1.27 25.59
CA LEU A 141 -7.17 0.75 24.43
C LEU A 141 -8.65 1.13 24.47
N THR A 142 -9.30 0.97 25.63
CA THR A 142 -10.71 1.34 25.81
C THR A 142 -10.92 2.85 25.63
N ALA A 143 -10.05 3.68 26.21
CA ALA A 143 -10.13 5.14 26.06
C ALA A 143 -9.91 5.56 24.60
N LEU A 144 -8.89 5.02 23.93
CA LEU A 144 -8.62 5.33 22.53
C LEU A 144 -9.75 4.83 21.61
N GLY A 145 -10.32 3.66 21.89
CA GLY A 145 -11.50 3.13 21.20
C GLY A 145 -12.72 4.01 21.38
N LEU A 146 -12.99 4.51 22.60
CA LEU A 146 -14.10 5.41 22.87
C LEU A 146 -13.91 6.77 22.16
N VAL A 147 -12.70 7.34 22.21
CA VAL A 147 -12.37 8.57 21.47
C VAL A 147 -12.54 8.35 19.98
N THR A 148 -12.12 7.20 19.45
CA THR A 148 -12.34 6.80 18.05
C THR A 148 -13.83 6.80 17.72
N ALA A 149 -14.64 6.12 18.53
CA ALA A 149 -16.08 6.02 18.30
C ALA A 149 -16.74 7.40 18.33
N VAL A 150 -16.48 8.22 19.34
CA VAL A 150 -17.03 9.57 19.45
C VAL A 150 -16.59 10.44 18.27
N ALA A 151 -15.30 10.42 17.92
CA ALA A 151 -14.78 11.18 16.79
C ALA A 151 -15.47 10.78 15.48
N VAL A 152 -15.66 9.48 15.24
CA VAL A 152 -16.35 8.97 14.04
C VAL A 152 -17.84 9.30 14.05
N LEU A 153 -18.50 9.32 15.21
CA LEU A 153 -19.92 9.67 15.32
C LEU A 153 -20.19 11.17 15.15
N VAL A 154 -19.29 12.01 15.67
CA VAL A 154 -19.41 13.48 15.59
C VAL A 154 -18.97 14.01 14.23
N THR A 155 -18.12 13.28 13.51
CA THR A 155 -17.66 13.67 12.17
C THR A 155 -18.45 12.98 11.06
N SER A 156 -18.43 13.58 9.87
CA SER A 156 -19.04 12.99 8.67
C SER A 156 -18.17 11.90 8.03
N VAL A 157 -17.18 11.34 8.73
CA VAL A 157 -16.21 10.38 8.18
C VAL A 157 -16.92 9.15 7.60
N VAL A 158 -17.90 8.59 8.31
CA VAL A 158 -18.65 7.42 7.80
C VAL A 158 -19.38 7.76 6.50
N SER A 159 -20.17 8.84 6.51
CA SER A 159 -20.94 9.27 5.34
C SER A 159 -20.03 9.61 4.15
N LEU A 160 -18.86 10.17 4.40
CA LEU A 160 -17.85 10.46 3.38
C LEU A 160 -17.31 9.17 2.76
N LEU A 161 -16.89 8.21 3.59
CA LEU A 161 -16.38 6.93 3.10
C LEU A 161 -17.44 6.15 2.32
N VAL A 162 -18.68 6.12 2.81
CA VAL A 162 -19.81 5.47 2.14
C VAL A 162 -20.11 6.14 0.80
N SER A 163 -20.16 7.48 0.77
CA SER A 163 -20.41 8.22 -0.47
C SER A 163 -19.31 8.00 -1.50
N ALA A 164 -18.04 8.07 -1.09
CA ALA A 164 -16.90 7.78 -1.94
C ALA A 164 -16.93 6.35 -2.49
N ALA A 165 -17.31 5.37 -1.65
CA ALA A 165 -17.45 3.97 -2.06
C ALA A 165 -18.58 3.79 -3.08
N ILE A 166 -19.76 4.36 -2.83
CA ILE A 166 -20.90 4.28 -3.75
C ILE A 166 -20.53 4.90 -5.10
N VAL A 167 -19.96 6.11 -5.11
CA VAL A 167 -19.55 6.79 -6.34
C VAL A 167 -18.46 6.00 -7.07
N GLY A 168 -17.44 5.53 -6.35
CA GLY A 168 -16.35 4.75 -6.93
C GLY A 168 -16.82 3.43 -7.54
N VAL A 169 -17.67 2.68 -6.82
CA VAL A 169 -18.28 1.44 -7.32
C VAL A 169 -19.19 1.72 -8.51
N ALA A 170 -19.98 2.78 -8.49
CA ALA A 170 -20.83 3.15 -9.63
C ALA A 170 -20.01 3.45 -10.89
N ILE A 171 -18.88 4.15 -10.75
CA ILE A 171 -17.96 4.42 -11.87
C ILE A 171 -17.38 3.11 -12.42
N VAL A 172 -16.86 2.24 -11.55
CA VAL A 172 -16.25 0.97 -11.97
C VAL A 172 -17.27 0.01 -12.57
N CYS A 173 -18.45 -0.11 -11.98
CA CYS A 173 -19.52 -0.95 -12.50
C CYS A 173 -20.08 -0.39 -13.81
N GLY A 174 -20.26 0.93 -13.92
CA GLY A 174 -20.65 1.58 -15.17
C GLY A 174 -19.63 1.33 -16.27
N HIS A 175 -18.36 1.60 -16.01
CA HIS A 175 -17.29 1.32 -16.97
C HIS A 175 -17.24 -0.17 -17.35
N GLY A 176 -17.21 -1.07 -16.37
CA GLY A 176 -17.09 -2.51 -16.58
C GLY A 176 -18.32 -3.16 -17.23
N ALA A 177 -19.51 -2.58 -17.11
CA ALA A 177 -20.73 -3.07 -17.75
C ALA A 177 -20.81 -2.70 -19.24
N PHE A 178 -20.30 -1.52 -19.61
CA PHE A 178 -20.35 -1.01 -20.98
C PHE A 178 -19.09 -1.32 -21.79
N ARG A 179 -17.98 -1.68 -21.15
CA ARG A 179 -16.78 -2.13 -21.88
C ARG A 179 -16.91 -3.59 -22.29
N ASP A 180 -16.80 -3.86 -23.58
CA ASP A 180 -16.84 -5.21 -24.13
C ASP A 180 -15.55 -5.97 -23.79
N PRO A 181 -15.65 -7.13 -23.13
CA PRO A 181 -14.47 -7.89 -22.77
C PRO A 181 -13.91 -8.76 -23.91
N GLU A 182 -14.65 -9.01 -24.98
CA GLU A 182 -14.29 -10.03 -25.98
C GLU A 182 -12.97 -9.72 -26.71
N ASP A 183 -12.68 -8.45 -27.00
CA ASP A 183 -11.40 -8.01 -27.60
C ASP A 183 -10.19 -8.38 -26.71
N LEU A 184 -10.36 -8.32 -25.39
CA LEU A 184 -9.29 -8.60 -24.42
C LEU A 184 -8.94 -10.09 -24.33
N PHE A 185 -9.95 -10.96 -24.50
CA PHE A 185 -9.74 -12.41 -24.46
C PHE A 185 -9.12 -12.95 -25.75
N LEU A 186 -9.41 -12.32 -26.89
CA LEU A 186 -8.79 -12.68 -28.16
C LEU A 186 -7.28 -12.37 -28.14
N ASP A 187 -6.88 -11.18 -27.69
CA ASP A 187 -5.46 -10.80 -27.60
C ASP A 187 -4.66 -11.66 -26.60
N GLU A 188 -5.26 -12.02 -25.45
CA GLU A 188 -4.60 -12.87 -24.45
C GLU A 188 -4.50 -14.33 -24.92
N GLN A 189 -5.51 -14.84 -25.65
CA GLN A 189 -5.49 -16.17 -26.25
C GLN A 189 -4.48 -16.24 -27.42
N GLU A 190 -4.42 -15.23 -28.29
CA GLU A 190 -3.47 -15.19 -29.41
C GLU A 190 -2.03 -15.05 -28.92
N SER A 191 -1.77 -14.18 -27.93
CA SER A 191 -0.43 -14.07 -27.34
C SER A 191 0.00 -15.39 -26.68
N SER A 192 -0.86 -15.99 -25.85
CA SER A 192 -0.58 -17.28 -25.20
C SER A 192 -0.38 -18.43 -26.21
N GLY A 193 -1.21 -18.47 -27.25
CA GLY A 193 -1.15 -19.47 -28.32
C GLY A 193 0.08 -19.32 -29.21
N PHE A 194 0.46 -18.08 -29.53
CA PHE A 194 1.66 -17.78 -30.30
C PHE A 194 2.94 -18.20 -29.56
N PHE A 195 3.05 -17.94 -28.25
CA PHE A 195 4.20 -18.40 -27.46
C PHE A 195 4.26 -19.92 -27.35
N SER A 196 3.11 -20.61 -27.28
CA SER A 196 3.04 -22.07 -27.30
C SER A 196 3.49 -22.66 -28.64
N PHE A 197 3.07 -22.05 -29.75
CA PHE A 197 3.49 -22.45 -31.11
C PHE A 197 5.00 -22.26 -31.33
N VAL A 198 5.56 -21.13 -30.92
CA VAL A 198 7.01 -20.86 -31.05
C VAL A 198 7.84 -21.76 -30.13
N GLY A 199 7.35 -22.06 -28.92
CA GLY A 199 7.98 -23.03 -28.01
C GLY A 199 7.91 -24.48 -28.52
N GLY A 200 6.83 -24.85 -29.20
CA GLY A 200 6.65 -26.18 -29.80
C GLY A 200 7.44 -26.42 -31.09
N ALA A 201 7.70 -25.38 -31.87
CA ALA A 201 8.53 -25.47 -33.07
C ALA A 201 10.04 -25.66 -32.74
N ALA A 202 10.49 -25.21 -31.56
CA ALA A 202 11.87 -25.38 -31.12
C ALA A 202 12.20 -26.81 -30.63
N SER A 203 11.20 -27.63 -30.30
CA SER A 203 11.39 -29.00 -29.79
C SER A 203 11.30 -30.10 -30.85
N SER A 204 11.04 -29.76 -32.12
CA SER A 204 10.85 -30.73 -33.21
C SER A 204 12.12 -31.01 -34.05
N GLY A 205 13.30 -30.54 -33.63
CA GLY A 205 14.57 -30.70 -34.34
C GLY A 205 15.63 -31.51 -33.61
N SER A 206 15.38 -32.79 -33.27
CA SER A 206 16.45 -33.73 -32.88
C SER A 206 15.97 -35.19 -32.88
N THR A 207 15.81 -35.79 -34.06
CA THR A 207 15.80 -37.25 -34.24
C THR A 207 17.08 -37.67 -34.97
N ALA A 208 18.19 -37.72 -34.21
CA ALA A 208 19.47 -38.21 -34.68
C ALA A 208 19.57 -39.75 -34.48
N LEU A 209 19.72 -40.44 -35.62
CA LEU A 209 20.60 -41.59 -35.88
C LEU A 209 20.53 -42.80 -34.92
N GLY A 210 19.90 -43.88 -35.39
CA GLY A 210 19.97 -45.21 -34.78
C GLY A 210 21.35 -45.88 -34.95
N PRO A 211 21.80 -46.70 -33.99
CA PRO A 211 23.12 -47.34 -34.02
C PRO A 211 23.18 -48.60 -34.92
N PRO A 212 24.39 -49.01 -35.36
CA PRO A 212 24.56 -50.10 -36.32
C PRO A 212 24.42 -51.48 -35.66
N MET A 213 23.77 -52.39 -36.39
CA MET A 213 23.64 -53.81 -36.06
C MET A 213 24.97 -54.53 -36.31
N ILE A 214 25.57 -55.11 -35.26
CA ILE A 214 26.67 -56.07 -35.37
C ILE A 214 26.08 -57.48 -35.29
N SER A 215 26.37 -58.25 -36.34
CA SER A 215 25.97 -59.62 -36.60
C SER A 215 26.74 -60.62 -35.72
N ILE A 216 26.05 -61.65 -35.22
CA ILE A 216 26.66 -62.89 -34.74
C ILE A 216 26.04 -64.06 -35.52
N VAL A 217 26.95 -64.92 -36.01
CA VAL A 217 26.85 -66.14 -36.85
C VAL A 217 26.86 -65.91 -38.35
#